data_AF-Q7NE47-F1
#
_entry.id   AF-Q7NE47-F1
#
_cell.length_a   1.000
_cell.length_b   1.000
_cell.length_c   1.000
_cell.angle_alpha   90.00
_cell.angle_beta   90.00
_cell.angle_gamma   90.00
#
_symmetry.space_group_name_H-M   'P 1'
#
loop_
_entity.id
_entity.type
_entity.pdbx_description
1 polymer ?
#
loop_
_entity_poly.entity_id
_entity_poly.type
_entity_poly.pdbx_seq_one_letter_code
_entity_poly.pdbx_strand_id
1 'polypeptide(L)'
;MINYPPRVLGTTSQQINATCSPGDPLIGQFLPAFGAQSVSAIVNSEVQATAYLDVTSNMFDERSTVLGVSSADLQPKQSQLLVLPAFLVNIQAVRLRVVNTDRTFGTVVATISVAR
;
A
#
# COMPACT_ATOMS: atom_id res chain seq x y z
N MET A 1 2.38 -35.13 21.09
CA MET A 1 1.54 -33.94 20.82
C MET A 1 2.47 -32.80 20.46
N ILE A 2 2.50 -32.40 19.19
CA ILE A 2 3.25 -31.21 18.78
C ILE A 2 2.38 -30.01 19.16
N ASN A 3 2.86 -29.23 20.12
CA ASN A 3 2.21 -28.04 20.61
C ASN A 3 2.50 -26.93 19.58
N TYR A 4 1.55 -26.67 18.68
CA TYR A 4 1.67 -25.54 17.77
C TYR A 4 1.49 -24.27 18.59
N PRO A 5 2.44 -23.32 18.58
CA PRO A 5 2.22 -22.02 19.20
C PRO A 5 0.96 -21.38 18.58
N PRO A 6 0.18 -20.61 19.35
CA PRO A 6 -1.04 -19.99 18.84
C PRO A 6 -0.70 -19.20 17.58
N ARG A 7 -1.44 -19.46 16.48
CA ARG A 7 -1.34 -18.67 15.26
C ARG A 7 -1.60 -17.22 15.66
N VAL A 8 -0.55 -16.40 15.67
CA VAL A 8 -0.71 -14.95 15.77
C VAL A 8 -1.55 -14.56 14.57
N LEU A 9 -2.80 -14.13 14.82
CA LEU A 9 -3.61 -13.37 13.86
C LEU A 9 -2.85 -12.06 13.63
N GLY A 10 -1.84 -12.14 12.78
CA GLY A 10 -0.76 -11.17 12.69
C GLY A 10 -1.11 -10.11 11.67
N THR A 11 -1.34 -8.89 12.14
CA THR A 11 -1.25 -7.71 11.30
C THR A 11 0.22 -7.54 10.89
N THR A 12 0.48 -7.51 9.59
CA THR A 12 1.80 -7.18 9.04
C THR A 12 1.75 -5.76 8.51
N SER A 13 2.61 -4.90 9.02
CA SER A 13 2.70 -3.50 8.59
C SER A 13 4.12 -3.18 8.13
N GLN A 14 4.23 -2.35 7.11
CA GLN A 14 5.50 -1.85 6.61
C GLN A 14 5.41 -0.35 6.37
N GLN A 15 6.39 0.38 6.91
CA GLN A 15 6.56 1.79 6.65
C GLN A 15 7.49 2.00 5.46
N ILE A 16 7.18 3.03 4.68
CA ILE A 16 7.82 3.44 3.46
C ILE A 16 8.11 4.92 3.60
N ASN A 17 9.39 5.26 3.53
CA ASN A 17 9.82 6.65 3.47
C ASN A 17 10.49 6.85 2.12
N ALA A 18 9.94 7.75 1.31
CA ALA A 18 10.45 8.02 -0.01
C ALA A 18 10.46 9.52 -0.30
N THR A 19 11.41 9.92 -1.14
CA THR A 19 11.54 11.29 -1.62
C THR A 19 10.95 11.39 -3.01
N CYS A 20 9.96 12.26 -3.19
CA CYS A 20 9.44 12.61 -4.50
C CYS A 20 10.40 13.59 -5.17
N SER A 21 10.69 13.35 -6.45
CA SER A 21 11.41 14.29 -7.29
C SER A 21 10.56 14.68 -8.50
N PRO A 22 10.82 15.83 -9.14
CA PRO A 22 10.12 16.25 -10.36
C PRO A 22 10.21 15.24 -11.51
N GLY A 23 11.28 14.44 -11.54
CA GLY A 23 11.58 13.45 -12.58
C GLY A 23 11.17 12.02 -12.24
N ASP A 24 10.86 11.74 -10.98
CA ASP A 24 10.40 10.42 -10.51
C ASP A 24 9.10 10.59 -9.73
N PRO A 25 7.95 10.52 -10.43
CA PRO A 25 6.68 10.77 -9.81
C PRO A 25 6.18 9.57 -9.01
N LEU A 26 6.80 8.38 -9.07
CA LEU A 26 6.16 7.14 -8.62
C LEU A 26 6.93 6.47 -7.49
N ILE A 27 6.30 6.41 -6.31
CA ILE A 27 6.76 5.58 -5.21
C ILE A 27 5.91 4.32 -5.20
N GLY A 28 6.48 3.17 -5.56
CA GLY A 28 5.78 1.89 -5.60
C GLY A 28 6.40 0.87 -4.65
N GLN A 29 5.60 0.28 -3.76
CA GLN A 29 6.07 -0.81 -2.91
C GLN A 29 5.05 -1.92 -2.79
N PHE A 30 5.54 -3.16 -2.80
CA PHE A 30 4.75 -4.36 -2.66
C PHE A 30 4.88 -4.94 -1.25
N LEU A 31 3.75 -5.36 -0.66
CA LEU A 31 3.72 -6.22 0.51
C LEU A 31 3.07 -7.57 0.17
N PRO A 32 3.62 -8.68 0.68
CA PRO A 32 2.90 -9.94 0.80
C PRO A 32 1.57 -9.76 1.54
N ALA A 33 0.50 -10.24 0.91
CA ALA A 33 -0.84 -10.19 1.49
C ALA A 33 -1.56 -11.55 1.44
N PHE A 34 -0.83 -12.64 1.21
CA PHE A 34 -1.40 -13.98 1.15
C PHE A 34 -2.26 -14.31 2.39
N GLY A 35 -3.54 -14.60 2.13
CA GLY A 35 -4.55 -14.96 3.13
C GLY A 35 -5.03 -13.78 3.98
N ALA A 36 -4.79 -12.55 3.55
CA ALA A 36 -5.28 -11.37 4.26
C ALA A 36 -6.76 -11.10 3.98
N GLN A 37 -7.47 -10.64 5.02
CA GLN A 37 -8.88 -10.30 5.00
C GLN A 37 -9.11 -8.80 4.94
N SER A 38 -8.13 -7.99 5.37
CA SER A 38 -8.17 -6.54 5.22
C SER A 38 -6.80 -5.97 4.84
N VAL A 39 -6.86 -4.92 4.03
CA VAL A 39 -5.69 -4.16 3.59
C VAL A 39 -5.99 -2.69 3.82
N SER A 40 -5.04 -1.98 4.42
CA SER A 40 -5.12 -0.53 4.55
C SER A 40 -3.77 0.11 4.32
N ALA A 41 -3.78 1.38 3.95
CA ALA A 41 -2.58 2.20 3.90
C ALA A 41 -2.89 3.60 4.43
N ILE A 42 -2.00 4.14 5.24
CA ILE A 42 -2.00 5.55 5.62
C ILE A 42 -0.87 6.21 4.86
N VAL A 43 -1.18 7.26 4.10
CA VAL A 43 -0.19 8.00 3.31
C VAL A 43 -0.20 9.45 3.75
N ASN A 44 0.98 9.98 4.05
CA ASN A 44 1.22 11.39 4.32
C ASN A 44 2.22 11.90 3.28
N SER A 45 1.92 13.04 2.65
CA SER A 45 2.78 13.64 1.65
C SER A 45 3.00 15.12 1.94
N GLU A 46 4.23 15.59 1.72
CA GLU A 46 4.56 17.02 1.75
C GLU A 46 4.23 17.72 0.43
N VAL A 47 3.89 16.97 -0.61
CA VAL A 47 3.56 17.44 -1.96
C VAL A 47 2.12 17.07 -2.32
N GLN A 48 1.59 17.69 -3.36
CA GLN A 48 0.31 17.28 -3.91
C GLN A 48 0.52 15.99 -4.71
N ALA A 49 -0.14 14.92 -4.28
CA ALA A 49 0.03 13.60 -4.86
C ALA A 49 -1.29 12.82 -4.90
N THR A 50 -1.34 11.76 -5.70
CA THR A 50 -2.44 10.78 -5.65
C THR A 50 -1.88 9.45 -5.18
N ALA A 51 -2.42 8.93 -4.08
CA ALA A 51 -2.12 7.59 -3.60
C ALA A 51 -3.08 6.57 -4.23
N TYR A 52 -2.55 5.42 -4.58
CA TYR A 52 -3.27 4.25 -5.07
C TYR A 52 -2.86 3.05 -4.24
N LEU A 53 -3.82 2.39 -3.63
CA LEU A 53 -3.66 1.09 -2.99
C LEU A 53 -4.33 0.07 -3.90
N ASP A 54 -3.59 -0.91 -4.39
CA ASP A 54 -4.13 -1.94 -5.25
C ASP A 54 -3.73 -3.34 -4.78
N VAL A 55 -4.61 -4.31 -5.00
CA VAL A 55 -4.35 -5.72 -4.70
C VAL A 55 -4.08 -6.47 -5.99
N THR A 56 -3.02 -7.28 -6.00
CA THR A 56 -2.59 -8.04 -7.17
C THR A 56 -2.55 -9.53 -6.87
N SER A 57 -2.74 -10.32 -7.93
CA SER A 57 -2.60 -11.77 -7.87
C SER A 57 -1.17 -12.27 -7.94
N ASN A 58 -0.15 -11.40 -8.05
CA ASN A 58 1.26 -11.77 -8.09
C ASN A 58 2.14 -10.59 -7.62
N MET A 59 3.15 -10.89 -6.81
CA MET A 59 4.03 -9.91 -6.13
C MET A 59 5.19 -9.41 -6.99
N PHE A 60 5.63 -10.20 -7.97
CA PHE A 60 6.90 -9.97 -8.67
C PHE A 60 6.77 -9.32 -10.04
N ASP A 61 5.55 -9.00 -10.47
CA ASP A 61 5.31 -8.42 -11.79
C ASP A 61 4.33 -7.24 -11.71
N GLU A 62 4.79 -6.06 -12.13
CA GLU A 62 3.97 -4.86 -12.22
C GLU A 62 2.86 -4.94 -13.29
N ARG A 63 2.93 -5.93 -14.19
CA ARG A 63 1.91 -6.22 -15.21
C ARG A 63 0.84 -7.20 -14.72
N SER A 64 0.89 -7.60 -13.45
CA SER A 64 -0.08 -8.51 -12.86
C SER A 64 -1.50 -7.95 -12.87
N THR A 65 -2.49 -8.84 -12.95
CA THR A 65 -3.91 -8.47 -12.89
C THR A 65 -4.23 -7.82 -11.56
N VAL A 66 -4.75 -6.60 -11.63
CA VAL A 66 -5.26 -5.85 -10.48
C VAL A 66 -6.66 -6.35 -10.17
N LEU A 67 -6.88 -6.80 -8.93
CA LEU A 67 -8.15 -7.39 -8.49
C LEU A 67 -9.05 -6.36 -7.79
N GLY A 68 -8.46 -5.26 -7.32
CA GLY A 68 -9.15 -4.18 -6.63
C GLY A 68 -8.23 -2.99 -6.41
N VAL A 69 -8.80 -1.78 -6.41
CA VAL A 69 -8.08 -0.51 -6.26
C VAL A 69 -8.85 0.41 -5.33
N SER A 70 -8.12 1.13 -4.48
CA SER A 70 -8.57 2.31 -3.76
C SER A 70 -7.60 3.44 -4.10
N SER A 71 -8.10 4.67 -4.21
CA SER A 71 -7.27 5.84 -4.50
C SER A 71 -7.73 7.04 -3.70
N ALA A 72 -6.79 7.93 -3.35
CA ALA A 72 -7.09 9.17 -2.65
C ALA A 72 -6.13 10.28 -3.10
N ASP A 73 -6.67 11.48 -3.30
CA ASP A 73 -5.87 12.68 -3.51
C ASP A 73 -5.34 13.20 -2.17
N LEU A 74 -4.04 13.47 -2.17
CA LEU A 74 -3.27 13.96 -1.03
C LEU A 74 -3.03 15.45 -1.23
N GLN A 75 -3.53 16.25 -0.30
CA GLN A 75 -3.06 17.62 -0.15
C GLN A 75 -1.76 17.63 0.67
N PRO A 76 -0.86 18.60 0.43
CA PRO A 76 0.34 18.77 1.22
C PRO A 76 0.05 18.78 2.73
N LYS A 77 0.82 18.01 3.49
CA LYS A 77 0.73 17.85 4.95
C LYS A 77 -0.58 17.21 5.43
N GLN A 78 -1.34 16.58 4.53
CA GLN A 78 -2.53 15.81 4.87
C GLN A 78 -2.25 14.32 4.82
N SER A 79 -2.75 13.60 5.83
CA SER A 79 -2.77 12.14 5.83
C SER A 79 -4.08 11.64 5.21
N GLN A 80 -4.00 10.62 4.36
CA GLN A 80 -5.16 9.90 3.83
C GLN A 80 -5.10 8.43 4.18
N LEU A 81 -6.26 7.87 4.53
CA LEU A 81 -6.44 6.45 4.78
C LEU A 81 -7.10 5.81 3.54
N LEU A 82 -6.42 4.84 2.96
CA LEU A 82 -6.94 3.97 1.92
C LEU A 82 -7.26 2.61 2.54
N VAL A 83 -8.45 2.08 2.27
CA VAL A 83 -8.89 0.77 2.79
C VAL A 83 -9.44 -0.06 1.65
N LEU A 84 -8.99 -1.31 1.57
CA LEU A 84 -9.48 -2.31 0.65
C LEU A 84 -9.96 -3.55 1.45
N PRO A 85 -11.27 -3.85 1.44
CA PRO A 85 -11.77 -5.11 1.96
C PRO A 85 -11.25 -6.26 1.09
N ALA A 86 -10.59 -7.26 1.70
CA ALA A 86 -10.01 -8.41 0.99
C ALA A 86 -10.80 -9.71 1.24
N PHE A 87 -12.07 -9.60 1.62
CA PHE A 87 -12.88 -10.72 2.12
C PHE A 87 -13.24 -11.82 1.09
N LEU A 88 -12.97 -11.62 -0.21
CA LEU A 88 -13.48 -12.53 -1.25
C LEU A 88 -12.44 -12.94 -2.32
N VAL A 89 -11.20 -12.48 -2.21
CA VAL A 89 -10.19 -12.69 -3.27
C VAL A 89 -8.91 -13.23 -2.64
N ASN A 90 -8.35 -14.28 -3.23
CA ASN A 90 -7.02 -14.80 -2.85
C ASN A 90 -5.95 -13.79 -3.29
N ILE A 91 -5.81 -12.71 -2.53
CA ILE A 91 -4.80 -11.68 -2.77
C ILE A 91 -3.43 -12.25 -2.43
N GLN A 92 -2.47 -12.10 -3.35
CA GLN A 92 -1.10 -12.53 -3.11
C GLN A 92 -0.25 -11.37 -2.60
N ALA A 93 -0.48 -10.19 -3.16
CA ALA A 93 0.24 -8.98 -2.80
C ALA A 93 -0.66 -7.75 -2.85
N VAL A 94 -0.18 -6.72 -2.16
CA VAL A 94 -0.72 -5.37 -2.16
C VAL A 94 0.38 -4.46 -2.68
N ARG A 95 0.04 -3.56 -3.58
CA ARG A 95 0.90 -2.48 -4.02
C ARG A 95 0.34 -1.16 -3.50
N LEU A 96 1.19 -0.37 -2.86
CA LEU A 96 0.92 1.06 -2.72
C LEU A 96 1.74 1.80 -3.76
N ARG A 97 1.07 2.72 -4.46
CA ARG A 97 1.69 3.67 -5.36
C ARG A 97 1.34 5.08 -4.92
N VAL A 98 2.31 5.99 -4.91
CA VAL A 98 2.06 7.42 -4.70
C VAL A 98 2.60 8.16 -5.90
N VAL A 99 1.73 8.93 -6.57
CA VAL A 99 2.05 9.68 -7.78
C VAL A 99 2.16 11.17 -7.44
N ASN A 100 3.35 11.73 -7.55
CA ASN A 100 3.57 13.16 -7.40
C ASN A 100 2.92 13.93 -8.57
N THR A 101 1.87 14.70 -8.26
CA THR A 101 1.11 15.45 -9.26
C THR A 101 1.64 16.86 -9.49
N ASP A 102 2.23 17.49 -8.47
CA ASP A 102 2.79 18.84 -8.59
C ASP A 102 4.21 18.86 -9.18
N ARG A 103 4.86 17.69 -9.28
CA ARG A 103 6.24 17.52 -9.75
C ARG A 103 7.22 18.41 -8.99
N THR A 104 6.99 18.62 -7.71
CA THR A 104 7.92 19.33 -6.81
C THR A 104 8.73 18.35 -5.97
N PHE A 105 9.78 18.85 -5.32
CA PHE A 105 10.54 18.06 -4.36
C PHE A 105 9.82 18.00 -3.02
N GLY A 106 9.75 16.81 -2.44
CA GLY A 106 9.28 16.63 -1.07
C GLY A 106 9.33 15.19 -0.63
N THR A 107 8.78 14.91 0.55
CA THR A 107 8.76 13.55 1.10
C THR A 107 7.36 12.97 1.15
N VAL A 108 7.30 11.64 1.08
CA VAL A 108 6.11 10.84 1.29
C VAL A 108 6.45 9.77 2.31
N VAL A 109 5.61 9.69 3.34
CA VAL A 109 5.64 8.63 4.33
C VAL A 109 4.36 7.85 4.22
N ALA A 110 4.47 6.55 3.96
CA ALA A 110 3.33 5.68 3.89
C ALA A 110 3.51 4.45 4.77
N THR A 111 2.43 4.00 5.40
CA THR A 111 2.39 2.77 6.17
C THR A 111 1.31 1.88 5.60
N ILE A 112 1.70 0.76 5.01
CA ILE A 112 0.76 -0.27 4.52
C ILE A 112 0.59 -1.30 5.62
N SER A 113 -0.65 -1.72 5.87
CA SER A 113 -1.02 -2.72 6.85
C SER A 113 -1.92 -3.77 6.22
N VAL A 114 -1.65 -5.02 6.56
CA VAL A 114 -2.37 -6.18 6.06
C VAL A 114 -2.74 -7.06 7.25
N ALA A 115 -4.03 -7.39 7.40
CA ALA A 115 -4.52 -8.22 8.50
C ALA A 115 -5.20 -9.49 7.98
N ARG A 116 -5.06 -10.58 8.74
CA ARG A 116 -5.62 -11.92 8.45
C ARG A 116 -6.81 -12.25 9.31
#